data_AF-A0A957USW7-F1
#
_entry.id   AF-A0A957USW7-F1
#
_cell.length_a   1.000
_cell.length_b   1.000
_cell.length_c   1.000
_cell.angle_alpha   90.00
_cell.angle_beta   90.00
_cell.angle_gamma   90.00
#
_symmetry.space_group_name_H-M   'P 1'
#
loop_
_entity.id
_entity.type
_entity.pdbx_description
1 polymer ?
#
loop_
_entity_poly.entity_id
_entity_poly.type
_entity_poly.pdbx_seq_one_letter_code
_entity_poly.pdbx_strand_id
1 'polypeptide(L)'
;NHIRVSWQGSRERGRQRRVTWDGVVRTEGCRIEAAALFSFDVVADGITEESATHIAFASKTTGDRDGLDLVLDDASRGALVFESAAGTVTVDLAELTDDMPRRAFDFGGVDMQVVVERYPIDVTTQTLALTQTVQPQPGKLTPYFVKATQVDGHMAWASPIYVDNRSHG
;
A
#
# COMPACT_ATOMS: atom_id res chain seq x y z
N ASN A 1 -12.22 -3.92 12.08
CA ASN A 1 -12.32 -2.53 11.59
C ASN A 1 -10.94 -1.94 11.29
N HIS A 2 -10.06 -2.70 10.63
CA HIS A 2 -8.69 -2.27 10.36
C HIS A 2 -8.58 -1.87 8.91
N ILE A 3 -8.14 -0.64 8.69
CA ILE A 3 -7.93 -0.07 7.37
C ILE A 3 -6.48 0.41 7.31
N ARG A 4 -5.77 -0.01 6.28
CA ARG A 4 -4.50 0.59 5.90
C ARG A 4 -4.74 1.55 4.75
N VAL A 5 -4.23 2.76 4.88
CA VAL A 5 -4.02 3.66 3.75
C VAL A 5 -2.52 3.83 3.59
N SER A 6 -2.01 3.50 2.41
CA SER A 6 -0.58 3.53 2.13
C SER A 6 -0.31 4.18 0.80
N TRP A 7 0.87 4.75 0.68
CA TRP A 7 1.33 5.43 -0.52
C TRP A 7 2.77 5.05 -0.80
N GLN A 8 3.17 5.11 -2.06
CA GLN A 8 4.49 4.65 -2.47
C GLN A 8 4.96 5.32 -3.76
N GLY A 9 6.17 4.98 -4.16
CA GLY A 9 6.67 5.24 -5.49
C GLY A 9 7.51 6.50 -5.56
N SER A 10 7.75 6.94 -6.79
CA SER A 10 8.67 8.05 -7.09
C SER A 10 8.23 8.82 -8.32
N ARG A 11 8.56 10.12 -8.40
CA ARG A 11 8.15 10.96 -9.54
C ARG A 11 8.72 10.50 -10.87
N GLU A 12 9.99 10.10 -10.86
CA GLU A 12 10.73 9.72 -12.04
C GLU A 12 11.92 8.82 -11.68
N ARG A 13 12.54 8.22 -12.71
CA ARG A 13 13.84 7.56 -12.55
C ARG A 13 14.93 8.63 -12.53
N GLY A 14 15.67 8.75 -11.42
CA GLY A 14 16.81 9.68 -11.35
C GLY A 14 16.95 10.38 -10.01
N ARG A 15 17.59 11.55 -10.01
CA ARG A 15 17.91 12.30 -8.78
C ARG A 15 16.73 13.10 -8.24
N GLN A 16 15.77 13.54 -9.08
CA GLN A 16 14.58 14.28 -8.64
C GLN A 16 13.36 13.37 -8.40
N ARG A 17 13.62 12.13 -7.96
CA ARG A 17 12.61 11.08 -7.81
C ARG A 17 11.68 11.23 -6.61
N ARG A 18 11.97 12.13 -5.68
CA ARG A 18 11.21 12.25 -4.41
C ARG A 18 9.77 12.71 -4.66
N VAL A 19 8.84 12.06 -3.98
CA VAL A 19 7.44 12.51 -3.84
C VAL A 19 7.25 13.01 -2.41
N THR A 20 6.56 14.14 -2.27
CA THR A 20 6.08 14.64 -0.97
C THR A 20 4.61 14.28 -0.85
N TRP A 21 4.27 13.50 0.17
CA TRP A 21 2.92 13.03 0.45
C TRP A 21 2.26 13.74 1.62
N ASP A 22 2.98 14.64 2.31
CA ASP A 22 2.47 15.47 3.40
C ASP A 22 1.00 15.85 3.16
N GLY A 23 0.17 15.51 4.14
CA GLY A 23 -1.24 15.37 3.86
C GLY A 23 -2.06 14.95 5.06
N VAL A 24 -3.28 14.53 4.75
CA VAL A 24 -4.31 14.25 5.73
C VAL A 24 -5.10 13.02 5.31
N VAL A 25 -5.43 12.17 6.28
CA VAL A 25 -6.47 11.15 6.17
C VAL A 25 -7.66 11.58 7.03
N ARG A 26 -8.85 11.63 6.44
CA ARG A 26 -10.12 11.94 7.13
C ARG A 26 -11.08 10.77 7.04
N THR A 27 -11.94 10.64 8.04
CA THR A 27 -13.09 9.76 7.99
C THR A 27 -14.39 10.54 8.06
N GLU A 28 -15.36 10.12 7.25
CA GLU A 28 -16.72 10.64 7.25
C GLU A 28 -17.69 9.52 7.62
N GLY A 29 -18.60 9.78 8.55
CA GLY A 29 -19.58 8.76 8.96
C GLY A 29 -18.99 7.55 9.68
N CYS A 30 -17.75 7.63 10.19
CA CYS A 30 -17.11 6.72 11.15
C CYS A 30 -15.99 7.48 11.92
N ARG A 31 -15.53 6.92 13.03
CA ARG A 31 -14.50 7.50 13.90
C ARG A 31 -13.23 6.67 13.90
N ILE A 32 -12.09 7.34 14.00
CA ILE A 32 -10.77 6.76 14.22
C ILE A 32 -10.58 6.55 15.72
N GLU A 33 -10.35 5.31 16.12
CA GLU A 33 -10.07 4.90 17.50
C GLU A 33 -8.57 4.82 17.79
N ALA A 34 -7.78 4.46 16.78
CA ALA A 34 -6.32 4.45 16.85
C ALA A 34 -5.70 4.63 15.46
N ALA A 35 -4.50 5.21 15.42
CA ALA A 35 -3.66 5.31 14.24
C ALA A 35 -2.24 4.84 14.58
N ALA A 36 -1.58 4.18 13.63
CA ALA A 36 -0.18 3.78 13.73
C ALA A 36 0.53 3.98 12.39
N LEU A 37 1.84 4.28 12.47
CA LEU A 37 2.69 4.37 11.29
C LEU A 37 2.92 2.98 10.68
N PHE A 38 2.90 2.91 9.36
CA PHE A 38 3.25 1.73 8.58
C PHE A 38 4.47 2.01 7.70
N SER A 39 5.54 1.23 7.87
CA SER A 39 6.74 1.24 7.03
C SER A 39 7.57 2.54 7.01
N PHE A 40 7.39 3.43 7.98
CA PHE A 40 8.19 4.66 8.08
C PHE A 40 9.62 4.38 8.54
N ASP A 41 10.60 4.74 7.70
CA ASP A 41 12.04 4.60 8.00
C ASP A 41 12.72 5.94 8.39
N VAL A 42 12.03 7.07 8.20
CA VAL A 42 12.59 8.42 8.43
C VAL A 42 11.99 9.03 9.70
N VAL A 43 12.83 9.32 10.69
CA VAL A 43 12.42 9.88 12.00
C VAL A 43 11.66 11.22 11.89
N ALA A 44 11.94 12.01 10.86
CA ALA A 44 11.29 13.30 10.63
C ALA A 44 9.90 13.20 9.99
N ASP A 45 9.55 12.01 9.48
CA ASP A 45 8.25 11.73 8.88
C ASP A 45 7.37 11.04 9.95
N GLY A 46 6.06 11.21 9.87
CA GLY A 46 5.11 10.59 10.80
C GLY A 46 3.82 11.38 10.96
N ILE A 47 3.04 11.01 11.97
CA ILE A 47 1.80 11.69 12.34
C ILE A 47 2.13 13.01 13.03
N THR A 48 1.50 14.09 12.57
CA THR A 48 1.68 15.45 13.11
C THR A 48 0.48 15.93 13.91
N GLU A 49 -0.71 15.38 13.66
CA GLU A 49 -1.94 15.71 14.39
C GLU A 49 -2.89 14.50 14.38
N GLU A 50 -3.58 14.26 15.49
CA GLU A 50 -4.59 13.20 15.61
C GLU A 50 -5.89 13.68 16.24
N SER A 51 -6.99 13.20 15.70
CA SER A 51 -8.34 13.36 16.25
C SER A 51 -9.22 12.17 15.87
N ALA A 52 -10.46 12.17 16.37
CA ALA A 52 -11.40 11.09 16.12
C ALA A 52 -11.88 10.96 14.66
N THR A 53 -11.57 11.89 13.76
CA THR A 53 -11.98 11.83 12.34
C THR A 53 -10.91 12.32 11.37
N HIS A 54 -9.70 12.58 11.86
CA HIS A 54 -8.64 13.23 11.10
C HIS A 54 -7.26 12.87 11.65
N ILE A 55 -6.35 12.49 10.75
CA ILE A 55 -4.92 12.29 11.01
C ILE A 55 -4.14 13.12 9.97
N ALA A 56 -3.34 14.08 10.43
CA ALA A 56 -2.38 14.78 9.58
C ALA A 56 -1.01 14.11 9.68
N PHE A 57 -0.26 14.07 8.58
CA PHE A 57 1.04 13.41 8.53
C PHE A 57 2.02 14.13 7.59
N ALA A 58 3.31 13.92 7.83
CA ALA A 58 4.40 14.26 6.93
C ALA A 58 5.06 12.97 6.43
N SER A 59 5.28 12.82 5.13
CA SER A 59 5.93 11.64 4.55
C SER A 59 6.48 11.93 3.15
N LYS A 60 7.64 11.35 2.86
CA LYS A 60 8.30 11.48 1.55
C LYS A 60 8.79 10.11 1.07
N THR A 61 8.42 9.73 -0.15
CA THR A 61 8.93 8.49 -0.76
C THR A 61 9.94 8.78 -1.87
N THR A 62 10.88 7.86 -2.08
CA THR A 62 11.80 7.84 -3.22
C THR A 62 11.77 6.50 -3.98
N GLY A 63 10.71 5.72 -3.77
CA GLY A 63 10.46 4.40 -4.36
C GLY A 63 10.01 3.35 -3.33
N ASP A 64 10.21 3.66 -2.05
CA ASP A 64 9.65 3.01 -0.87
C ASP A 64 8.14 3.23 -0.71
N ARG A 65 7.57 2.64 0.33
CA ARG A 65 6.16 2.66 0.68
C ARG A 65 6.04 3.08 2.15
N ASP A 66 5.15 4.01 2.41
CA ASP A 66 4.74 4.45 3.73
C ASP A 66 3.22 4.32 3.87
N GLY A 67 2.70 4.46 5.09
CA GLY A 67 1.25 4.50 5.28
C GLY A 67 0.82 4.64 6.73
N LEU A 68 -0.49 4.59 6.93
CA LEU A 68 -1.13 4.59 8.23
C LEU A 68 -2.02 3.36 8.36
N ASP A 69 -1.91 2.69 9.49
CA ASP A 69 -2.86 1.72 9.96
C ASP A 69 -3.87 2.39 10.88
N LEU A 70 -5.14 2.30 10.53
CA LEU A 70 -6.25 2.90 11.25
C LEU A 70 -7.15 1.81 11.84
N VAL A 71 -7.53 2.01 13.09
CA VAL A 71 -8.63 1.28 13.74
C VAL A 71 -9.85 2.20 13.74
N LEU A 72 -10.93 1.76 13.11
CA LEU A 72 -12.18 2.50 13.05
C LEU A 72 -13.21 1.91 14.02
N ASP A 73 -14.15 2.75 14.49
CA ASP A 73 -15.30 2.27 15.28
C ASP A 73 -16.14 1.27 14.46
N ASP A 74 -16.28 1.54 13.16
CA ASP A 74 -16.98 0.68 12.20
C ASP A 74 -16.43 0.91 10.79
N ALA A 75 -15.70 -0.09 10.27
CA ALA A 75 -15.11 -0.03 8.93
C ALA A 75 -16.03 -0.59 7.83
N SER A 76 -17.32 -0.80 8.11
CA SER A 76 -18.31 -1.25 7.13
C SER A 76 -19.19 -0.13 6.59
N ARG A 77 -19.00 1.10 7.09
CA ARG A 77 -19.77 2.30 6.70
C ARG A 77 -18.87 3.53 6.63
N GLY A 78 -19.37 4.55 5.96
CA GLY A 78 -18.70 5.84 5.87
C GLY A 78 -17.62 5.85 4.79
N ALA A 79 -16.85 6.93 4.74
CA ALA A 79 -15.81 7.12 3.74
C ALA A 79 -14.47 7.43 4.38
N LEU A 80 -13.39 6.96 3.75
CA LEU A 80 -12.03 7.40 4.02
C LEU A 80 -11.59 8.33 2.89
N VAL A 81 -11.11 9.51 3.24
CA VAL A 81 -10.56 10.50 2.32
C VAL A 81 -9.08 10.64 2.60
N PHE A 82 -8.24 10.45 1.60
CA PHE A 82 -6.82 10.77 1.65
C PHE A 82 -6.58 11.99 0.77
N GLU A 83 -5.90 12.99 1.33
CA GLU A 83 -5.56 14.25 0.67
C GLU A 83 -4.08 14.54 0.82
N SER A 84 -3.41 14.86 -0.28
CA SER A 84 -2.02 15.32 -0.30
C SER A 84 -1.80 16.27 -1.46
N ALA A 85 -0.62 16.91 -1.51
CA ALA A 85 -0.21 17.69 -2.67
C ALA A 85 -0.08 16.84 -3.97
N ALA A 86 0.06 15.52 -3.86
CA ALA A 86 0.09 14.63 -5.03
C ALA A 86 -1.32 14.36 -5.60
N GLY A 87 -2.37 14.56 -4.81
CA GLY A 87 -3.76 14.35 -5.20
C GLY A 87 -4.62 13.80 -4.05
N THR A 88 -5.88 13.52 -4.39
CA THR A 88 -6.92 13.12 -3.43
C THR A 88 -7.59 11.83 -3.88
N VAL A 89 -7.87 10.94 -2.92
CA VAL A 89 -8.72 9.76 -3.13
C VAL A 89 -9.79 9.68 -2.07
N THR A 90 -10.96 9.18 -2.46
CA THR A 90 -12.07 8.88 -1.55
C THR A 90 -12.51 7.44 -1.77
N VAL A 91 -12.67 6.70 -0.68
CA VAL A 91 -13.10 5.31 -0.69
C VAL A 91 -14.31 5.17 0.23
N ASP A 92 -15.42 4.67 -0.30
CA ASP A 92 -16.52 4.17 0.52
C ASP A 92 -16.05 2.88 1.20
N LEU A 93 -16.04 2.87 2.53
CA LEU A 93 -15.57 1.75 3.33
C LEU A 93 -16.45 0.50 3.15
N ALA A 94 -17.73 0.68 2.78
CA ALA A 94 -18.62 -0.44 2.48
C ALA A 94 -18.20 -1.20 1.21
N GLU A 95 -17.44 -0.59 0.31
CA GLU A 95 -16.92 -1.24 -0.90
C GLU A 95 -15.71 -2.14 -0.60
N LEU A 96 -15.08 -2.01 0.57
CA LEU A 96 -13.98 -2.87 1.02
C LEU A 96 -14.53 -4.13 1.69
N THR A 97 -14.93 -5.08 0.87
CA THR A 97 -15.49 -6.38 1.27
C THR A 97 -14.40 -7.45 1.42
N ASP A 98 -14.73 -8.61 1.97
CA ASP A 98 -13.76 -9.72 2.10
C ASP A 98 -13.28 -10.23 0.73
N ASP A 99 -14.13 -10.17 -0.30
CA ASP A 99 -13.78 -10.56 -1.68
C ASP A 99 -12.98 -9.48 -2.40
N MET A 100 -13.21 -8.22 -2.07
CA MET A 100 -12.50 -7.06 -2.64
C MET A 100 -11.99 -6.14 -1.54
N PRO A 101 -10.99 -6.58 -0.74
CA PRO A 101 -10.58 -5.85 0.45
C PRO A 101 -9.70 -4.65 0.13
N ARG A 102 -9.34 -4.42 -1.15
CA ARG A 102 -8.29 -3.49 -1.55
C ARG A 102 -8.68 -2.64 -2.76
N ARG A 103 -8.39 -1.35 -2.68
CA ARG A 103 -8.50 -0.37 -3.76
C ARG A 103 -7.17 0.34 -3.97
N ALA A 104 -6.72 0.39 -5.21
CA ALA A 104 -5.48 1.06 -5.60
C ALA A 104 -5.77 2.18 -6.59
N PHE A 105 -5.07 3.30 -6.44
CA PHE A 105 -5.23 4.52 -7.21
C PHE A 105 -3.87 4.92 -7.78
N ASP A 106 -3.78 5.01 -9.10
CA ASP A 106 -2.56 5.41 -9.80
C ASP A 106 -2.40 6.93 -9.78
N PHE A 107 -1.20 7.39 -9.43
CA PHE A 107 -0.82 8.81 -9.37
C PHE A 107 0.26 9.14 -10.41
N GLY A 108 0.44 8.27 -11.42
CA GLY A 108 1.47 8.36 -12.43
C GLY A 108 2.88 8.09 -11.89
N GLY A 109 3.86 8.79 -12.44
CA GLY A 109 5.27 8.62 -12.07
C GLY A 109 5.76 7.17 -12.24
N VAL A 110 6.64 6.75 -11.34
CA VAL A 110 7.16 5.38 -11.27
C VAL A 110 6.58 4.73 -10.02
N ASP A 111 5.60 3.86 -10.24
CA ASP A 111 4.85 3.13 -9.22
C ASP A 111 4.24 4.04 -8.14
N MET A 112 3.90 5.30 -8.49
CA MET A 112 3.20 6.18 -7.55
C MET A 112 1.75 5.74 -7.45
N GLN A 113 1.36 5.33 -6.26
CA GLN A 113 -0.01 4.92 -6.00
C GLN A 113 -0.39 5.18 -4.56
N VAL A 114 -1.68 5.36 -4.33
CA VAL A 114 -2.31 5.24 -3.01
C VAL A 114 -3.12 3.95 -2.99
N VAL A 115 -3.01 3.19 -1.92
CA VAL A 115 -3.73 1.94 -1.70
C VAL A 115 -4.47 2.03 -0.38
N VAL A 116 -5.78 1.81 -0.42
CA VAL A 116 -6.63 1.65 0.75
C VAL A 116 -7.05 0.19 0.83
N GLU A 117 -6.77 -0.47 1.93
CA GLU A 117 -7.07 -1.89 2.11
C GLU A 117 -7.57 -2.22 3.51
N ARG A 118 -8.56 -3.11 3.58
CA ARG A 118 -9.08 -3.72 4.80
C ARG A 118 -8.35 -5.04 5.03
N TYR A 119 -7.99 -5.31 6.28
CA TYR A 119 -7.37 -6.59 6.63
C TYR A 119 -7.88 -7.12 7.98
N PRO A 120 -7.89 -8.45 8.18
CA PRO A 120 -8.24 -9.05 9.47
C PRO A 120 -7.07 -8.95 10.45
N ILE A 121 -7.37 -8.68 11.74
CA ILE A 121 -6.36 -8.77 12.80
C ILE A 121 -6.14 -10.23 13.25
N ASP A 122 -7.21 -11.03 13.27
CA ASP A 122 -7.12 -12.40 13.72
C ASP A 122 -6.55 -13.28 12.60
N VAL A 123 -5.22 -13.45 12.64
CA VAL A 123 -4.52 -14.38 11.77
C VAL A 123 -4.77 -15.80 12.29
N THR A 124 -5.77 -16.45 11.73
CA THR A 124 -6.15 -17.83 12.10
C THR A 124 -5.24 -18.88 11.47
N THR A 125 -4.39 -18.48 10.51
CA THR A 125 -3.53 -19.38 9.74
C THR A 125 -2.11 -18.82 9.63
N GLN A 126 -1.10 -19.61 9.97
CA GLN A 126 0.32 -19.21 9.93
C GLN A 126 1.05 -19.74 8.69
N THR A 127 0.36 -20.46 7.82
CA THR A 127 0.92 -21.06 6.60
C THR A 127 0.18 -20.54 5.38
N LEU A 128 0.93 -20.01 4.43
CA LEU A 128 0.40 -19.57 3.15
C LEU A 128 1.11 -20.34 2.02
N ALA A 129 0.33 -21.00 1.17
CA ALA A 129 0.80 -21.62 -0.06
C ALA A 129 0.11 -20.93 -1.24
N LEU A 130 0.90 -20.36 -2.14
CA LEU A 130 0.43 -19.67 -3.34
C LEU A 130 0.98 -20.39 -4.57
N THR A 131 0.12 -20.59 -5.56
CA THR A 131 0.50 -21.14 -6.86
C THR A 131 0.08 -20.16 -7.95
N GLN A 132 1.03 -19.73 -8.76
CA GLN A 132 0.79 -18.86 -9.91
C GLN A 132 1.40 -19.47 -11.16
N THR A 133 0.58 -19.60 -12.20
CA THR A 133 1.06 -19.98 -13.54
C THR A 133 1.52 -18.72 -14.28
N VAL A 134 2.73 -18.76 -14.82
CA VAL A 134 3.30 -17.69 -15.66
C VAL A 134 3.49 -18.19 -17.09
N GLN A 135 3.35 -17.29 -18.08
CA GLN A 135 3.60 -17.58 -19.49
C GLN A 135 4.83 -16.77 -19.97
N PRO A 136 6.02 -17.39 -20.05
CA PRO A 136 7.22 -16.71 -20.52
C PRO A 136 7.14 -16.35 -21.99
N GLN A 137 7.65 -15.16 -22.34
CA GLN A 137 7.74 -14.74 -23.73
C GLN A 137 8.70 -15.68 -24.51
N PRO A 138 8.26 -16.28 -25.63
CA PRO A 138 9.11 -17.16 -26.43
C PRO A 138 10.42 -16.47 -26.84
N GLY A 139 11.53 -17.21 -26.74
CA GLY A 139 12.84 -16.71 -27.15
C GLY A 139 13.46 -15.62 -26.27
N LYS A 140 12.86 -15.28 -25.12
CA LYS A 140 13.42 -14.31 -24.15
C LYS A 140 13.67 -14.94 -22.79
N LEU A 141 14.86 -14.70 -22.26
CA LEU A 141 15.17 -14.97 -20.86
C LEU A 141 14.50 -13.90 -19.99
N THR A 142 13.44 -14.26 -19.30
CA THR A 142 12.65 -13.33 -18.45
C THR A 142 12.91 -13.63 -16.97
N PRO A 143 13.42 -12.67 -16.18
CA PRO A 143 13.53 -12.84 -14.75
C PRO A 143 12.17 -12.62 -14.08
N TYR A 144 11.77 -13.56 -13.23
CA TYR A 144 10.62 -13.44 -12.35
C TYR A 144 11.10 -13.22 -10.92
N PHE A 145 10.43 -12.31 -10.22
CA PHE A 145 10.73 -11.98 -8.83
C PHE A 145 9.54 -12.35 -7.97
N VAL A 146 9.81 -13.00 -6.84
CA VAL A 146 8.82 -13.23 -5.80
C VAL A 146 9.15 -12.32 -4.64
N LYS A 147 8.16 -11.55 -4.20
CA LYS A 147 8.25 -10.62 -3.08
C LYS A 147 7.13 -10.93 -2.09
N ALA A 148 7.48 -11.09 -0.82
CA ALA A 148 6.54 -11.05 0.28
C ALA A 148 6.65 -9.70 0.98
N THR A 149 5.52 -9.06 1.25
CA THR A 149 5.44 -7.86 2.10
C THR A 149 4.69 -8.23 3.36
N GLN A 150 5.31 -7.98 4.51
CA GLN A 150 4.77 -8.27 5.84
C GLN A 150 3.85 -7.14 6.31
N VAL A 151 3.11 -7.40 7.38
CA VAL A 151 2.14 -6.43 7.93
C VAL A 151 2.82 -5.15 8.40
N ASP A 152 4.08 -5.19 8.81
CA ASP A 152 4.88 -4.02 9.21
C ASP A 152 5.53 -3.27 8.04
N GLY A 153 5.43 -3.82 6.83
CA GLY A 153 5.96 -3.22 5.59
C GLY A 153 7.29 -3.81 5.15
N HIS A 154 7.94 -4.61 6.00
CA HIS A 154 9.17 -5.28 5.63
C HIS A 154 8.97 -6.26 4.48
N MET A 155 10.02 -6.38 3.66
CA MET A 155 9.99 -7.17 2.44
C MET A 155 11.01 -8.29 2.47
N ALA A 156 10.57 -9.48 2.07
CA ALA A 156 11.44 -10.59 1.72
C ALA A 156 11.39 -10.83 0.21
N TRP A 157 12.54 -11.06 -0.39
CA TRP A 157 12.68 -11.33 -1.82
C TRP A 157 13.33 -12.69 -2.03
N ALA A 158 12.81 -13.45 -2.99
CA ALA A 158 13.55 -14.58 -3.53
C ALA A 158 14.59 -14.10 -4.55
N SER A 159 15.62 -14.92 -4.77
CA SER A 159 16.51 -14.75 -5.94
C SER A 159 15.69 -14.77 -7.24
N PRO A 160 16.16 -14.09 -8.31
CA PRO A 160 15.47 -14.10 -9.59
C PRO A 160 15.31 -15.54 -10.11
N ILE A 161 14.09 -15.86 -10.54
CA ILE A 161 13.77 -17.14 -11.18
C ILE A 161 13.80 -16.91 -12.69
N TYR A 162 14.69 -17.59 -13.38
CA TYR A 162 14.81 -17.50 -14.83
C TYR A 162 14.07 -18.67 -15.48
N VAL A 163 13.13 -18.36 -16.37
CA VAL A 163 12.46 -19.37 -17.18
C VAL A 163 12.94 -19.24 -18.62
N ASP A 164 13.45 -20.34 -19.16
CA ASP A 164 13.89 -20.42 -20.55
C ASP A 164 12.82 -21.13 -21.38
N ASN A 165 12.17 -20.39 -22.28
CA ASN A 165 11.20 -20.92 -23.23
C ASN A 165 11.77 -20.85 -24.66
N ARG A 166 12.95 -21.44 -24.83
CA ARG A 166 13.54 -21.72 -26.14
C ARG A 166 13.17 -23.14 -26.55
N SER A 167 12.48 -23.28 -27.67
CA SER A 167 12.31 -24.57 -28.34
C SER A 167 13.70 -25.12 -28.67
N HIS A 168 14.03 -26.27 -28.09
CA HIS A 168 15.19 -27.02 -28.54
C HIS A 168 14.81 -27.62 -29.89
N GLY A 169 15.34 -27.03 -30.96
CA GLY A 169 15.27 -27.59 -32.31
C GLY A 169 16.20 -28.78 -32.47
#